data_AF-A0A0F9DN45-F1
#
_entry.id   AF-A0A0F9DN45-F1
#
_cell.length_a   1.000
_cell.length_b   1.000
_cell.length_c   1.000
_cell.angle_alpha   90.00
_cell.angle_beta   90.00
_cell.angle_gamma   90.00
#
_symmetry.space_group_name_H-M   'P 1'
#
loop_
_entity.id
_entity.type
_entity.pdbx_description
1 polymer ?
#
loop_
_entity_poly.entity_id
_entity_poly.type
_entity_poly.pdbx_seq_one_letter_code
_entity_poly.pdbx_strand_id
1 'polypeptide(L)'
;MRKKKEIKYDAEYYDNVDLLGIIVEEDVDISLDDTLRDAILHKKRRKPMKNISIKMDPFILIGIKKIATQKGIPYQNLIRLWVTEEMKKELNLDSC
;
A
#
# COMPACT_ATOMS: atom_id res chain seq x y z
N MET A 1 4.22 40.91 -13.78
CA MET A 1 4.62 39.48 -13.82
C MET A 1 5.57 39.19 -12.66
N ARG A 2 5.15 38.44 -11.63
CA ARG A 2 6.03 37.99 -10.53
C ARG A 2 6.18 36.47 -10.61
N LYS A 3 7.41 35.99 -10.79
CA LYS A 3 7.76 34.55 -10.86
C LYS A 3 7.39 33.87 -9.53
N LYS A 4 6.50 32.89 -9.56
CA LYS A 4 6.29 31.93 -8.46
C LYS A 4 7.55 31.05 -8.38
N LYS A 5 8.30 31.11 -7.28
CA LYS A 5 9.32 30.10 -6.97
C LYS A 5 8.59 28.83 -6.54
N GLU A 6 8.84 27.73 -7.23
CA GLU A 6 8.42 26.40 -6.78
C GLU A 6 9.18 26.05 -5.50
N ILE A 7 8.44 25.83 -4.42
CA ILE A 7 8.99 25.33 -3.15
C ILE A 7 9.04 23.80 -3.29
N LYS A 8 10.22 23.23 -3.09
CA LYS A 8 10.45 21.79 -3.12
C LYS A 8 10.34 21.27 -1.69
N TYR A 9 9.33 20.43 -1.42
CA TYR A 9 9.06 19.86 -0.10
C TYR A 9 9.78 18.52 0.04
N ASP A 10 11.01 18.52 0.54
CA ASP A 10 11.84 17.33 0.79
C ASP A 10 12.09 17.11 2.29
N ALA A 11 12.81 16.04 2.64
CA ALA A 11 13.04 15.67 4.05
C ALA A 11 13.80 16.75 4.83
N GLU A 12 14.81 17.38 4.20
CA GLU A 12 15.59 18.46 4.80
C GLU A 12 14.74 19.70 5.12
N TYR A 13 13.74 19.99 4.28
CA TYR A 13 12.78 21.06 4.56
C TYR A 13 12.01 20.82 5.87
N TYR A 14 11.56 19.59 6.12
CA TYR A 14 10.78 19.27 7.32
C TYR A 14 11.62 19.20 8.61
N ASP A 15 12.91 18.87 8.51
CA ASP A 15 13.81 18.84 9.67
C ASP A 15 14.17 20.24 10.19
N ASN A 16 14.10 21.27 9.34
CA ASN A 16 14.56 22.63 9.66
C ASN A 16 13.42 23.64 9.84
N VAL A 17 12.18 23.26 9.56
CA VAL A 17 11.03 24.16 9.62
C VAL A 17 10.17 23.84 10.84
N ASP A 18 9.92 24.85 11.68
CA ASP A 18 9.01 24.72 12.81
C ASP A 18 7.56 24.62 12.32
N LEU A 19 7.12 23.37 12.11
CA LEU A 19 5.80 23.05 11.58
C LEU A 19 4.67 23.55 12.47
N LEU A 20 4.89 23.64 13.78
CA LEU A 20 3.86 24.07 14.73
C LEU A 20 3.49 25.54 14.55
N GLY A 21 4.43 26.38 14.10
CA GLY A 21 4.16 27.78 13.77
C GLY A 21 3.44 28.00 12.43
N ILE A 22 3.36 26.96 11.59
CA ILE A 22 2.73 27.00 10.26
C ILE A 22 1.31 26.43 10.29
N ILE A 23 0.99 25.57 11.27
CA ILE A 23 -0.35 25.00 11.41
C ILE A 23 -1.30 26.11 11.85
N VAL A 24 -2.15 26.55 10.92
CA VAL A 24 -3.22 27.51 11.18
C VAL A 24 -4.46 26.73 11.63
N GLU A 25 -5.08 27.14 12.73
CA GLU A 25 -6.39 26.64 13.18
C GLU A 25 -7.52 27.23 12.32
N GLU A 26 -7.47 26.95 11.02
CA GLU A 26 -8.58 27.22 10.10
C GLU A 26 -9.37 25.94 9.89
N ASP A 27 -10.70 26.05 9.77
CA ASP A 27 -11.56 24.94 9.38
C ASP A 27 -11.15 24.48 7.98
N VAL A 28 -10.33 23.43 7.92
CA VAL A 28 -9.96 22.79 6.66
C VAL A 28 -11.20 22.09 6.13
N ASP A 29 -11.75 22.58 5.01
CA ASP A 29 -12.76 21.85 4.26
C ASP A 29 -12.12 20.61 3.63
N ILE A 30 -12.10 19.51 4.40
CA ILE A 30 -11.68 18.19 3.92
C ILE A 30 -12.83 17.64 3.08
N SER A 31 -12.99 18.19 1.88
CA SER A 31 -13.89 17.62 0.87
C SER A 31 -13.30 16.28 0.44
N LEU A 32 -13.86 15.20 0.98
CA LEU A 32 -13.58 13.85 0.49
C LEU A 32 -14.10 13.78 -0.95
N ASP A 33 -13.21 13.44 -1.89
CA ASP A 33 -13.62 13.09 -3.24
C ASP A 33 -14.84 12.15 -3.19
N ASP A 34 -15.91 12.49 -3.90
CA ASP A 34 -17.21 11.83 -3.76
C ASP A 34 -17.10 10.32 -3.99
N THR A 35 -16.14 9.90 -4.84
CA THR A 35 -15.84 8.48 -5.08
C THR A 35 -15.27 7.77 -3.84
N LEU A 36 -14.41 8.44 -3.08
CA LEU A 36 -13.83 7.93 -1.84
C LEU A 36 -14.86 7.91 -0.71
N ARG A 37 -15.70 8.95 -0.64
CA ARG A 37 -16.82 9.03 0.31
C ARG A 37 -17.80 7.88 0.09
N ASP A 38 -18.21 7.63 -1.15
CA ASP A 38 -19.07 6.51 -1.51
C ASP A 38 -18.42 5.16 -1.23
N ALA A 39 -17.12 5.01 -1.51
CA ALA A 39 -16.39 3.78 -1.21
C ALA A 39 -16.31 3.47 0.31
N ILE A 40 -16.23 4.52 1.14
CA ILE A 40 -16.24 4.43 2.60
C ILE A 40 -17.66 4.11 3.10
N LEU A 41 -18.66 4.88 2.68
CA LEU A 41 -20.06 4.74 3.11
C LEU A 41 -20.65 3.39 2.68
N HIS A 42 -20.39 2.96 1.45
CA HIS A 42 -20.87 1.68 0.93
C HIS A 42 -20.01 0.49 1.34
N LYS A 43 -18.98 0.70 2.18
CA LYS A 43 -18.08 -0.36 2.66
C LYS A 43 -17.50 -1.21 1.52
N LYS A 44 -17.42 -0.61 0.31
CA LYS A 44 -17.07 -1.27 -0.97
C LYS A 44 -15.60 -1.68 -1.02
N ARG A 45 -14.84 -1.28 0.00
CA ARG A 45 -13.38 -1.29 0.06
C ARG A 45 -12.75 -2.68 0.17
N ARG A 46 -13.50 -3.75 0.47
CA ARG A 46 -12.95 -5.11 0.55
C ARG A 46 -13.91 -6.15 -0.02
N LYS A 47 -13.59 -6.69 -1.20
CA LYS A 47 -14.17 -7.98 -1.62
C LYS A 47 -13.79 -9.02 -0.54
N PRO A 48 -14.74 -9.79 0.00
CA PRO A 48 -14.42 -10.80 1.00
C PRO A 48 -13.42 -11.79 0.39
N MET A 49 -12.33 -12.06 1.13
CA MET A 49 -11.38 -13.09 0.70
C MET A 49 -12.09 -14.44 0.71
N LYS A 50 -11.94 -15.20 -0.39
CA LYS A 50 -12.45 -16.57 -0.48
C LYS A 50 -11.40 -17.52 0.06
N ASN A 51 -11.82 -18.46 0.91
CA ASN A 51 -10.96 -19.53 1.37
C ASN A 51 -10.76 -20.53 0.23
N ILE A 52 -9.50 -20.81 -0.11
CA ILE A 52 -9.11 -21.77 -1.15
C ILE A 52 -8.22 -22.81 -0.48
N SER A 53 -8.45 -24.08 -0.79
CA SER A 53 -7.59 -25.19 -0.34
C SER A 53 -6.75 -25.67 -1.51
N ILE A 54 -5.44 -25.72 -1.33
CA ILE A 54 -4.48 -26.16 -2.35
C ILE A 54 -3.71 -27.35 -1.77
N LYS A 55 -3.69 -28.48 -2.49
CA LYS A 55 -2.86 -29.63 -2.13
C LYS A 55 -1.43 -29.36 -2.60
N MET A 56 -0.47 -29.55 -1.73
CA MET A 56 0.96 -29.36 -2.00
C MET A 56 1.79 -30.40 -1.28
N ASP A 57 2.99 -30.67 -1.78
CA ASP A 57 3.95 -31.53 -1.12
C ASP A 57 4.35 -30.95 0.26
N PRO A 58 4.28 -31.73 1.36
CA PRO A 58 4.72 -31.30 2.68
C PRO A 58 6.14 -30.74 2.74
N PHE A 59 7.08 -31.25 1.94
CA PHE A 59 8.47 -30.78 1.91
C PHE A 59 8.58 -29.36 1.37
N ILE A 60 7.78 -29.02 0.35
CA ILE A 60 7.69 -27.67 -0.19
C ILE A 60 7.16 -26.71 0.88
N LEU A 61 6.12 -27.12 1.62
CA LEU A 61 5.55 -26.30 2.70
C LEU A 61 6.59 -25.99 3.79
N ILE A 62 7.42 -26.97 4.14
CA ILE A 62 8.51 -26.78 5.12
C ILE A 62 9.53 -25.76 4.59
N GLY A 63 9.91 -25.87 3.32
CA GLY A 63 10.81 -24.91 2.67
C GLY A 63 10.26 -23.48 2.71
N ILE A 64 8.99 -23.31 2.33
CA ILE A 64 8.32 -22.00 2.35
C ILE A 64 8.27 -21.43 3.77
N LYS A 65 7.97 -22.25 4.77
CA LYS A 65 7.97 -21.81 6.18
C LYS A 65 9.34 -21.31 6.62
N LYS A 66 10.43 -22.00 6.26
CA LYS A 66 11.79 -21.55 6.59
C LYS A 66 12.11 -20.19 5.98
N ILE A 67 11.79 -20.02 4.69
CA ILE A 67 12.00 -18.75 3.97
C ILE A 67 11.16 -17.63 4.59
N ALA A 68 9.91 -17.93 4.95
CA ALA A 68 9.00 -16.98 5.59
C ALA A 68 9.53 -16.52 6.96
N THR A 69 10.03 -17.44 7.78
CA THR A 69 10.66 -17.12 9.06
C THR A 69 11.90 -16.25 8.89
N GLN A 70 12.76 -16.56 7.92
CA GLN A 70 13.95 -15.75 7.62
C GLN A 70 13.59 -14.32 7.17
N LYS A 71 12.48 -14.17 6.43
CA LYS A 71 11.98 -12.88 5.97
C LYS A 71 11.12 -12.14 7.01
N GLY A 72 10.82 -12.75 8.15
CA GLY A 72 9.96 -12.15 9.18
C GLY A 72 8.49 -11.97 8.76
N ILE A 73 8.01 -12.71 7.77
CA ILE A 73 6.67 -12.56 7.20
C ILE A 73 5.91 -13.90 7.35
N PRO A 74 4.58 -13.91 7.59
CA PRO A 74 3.80 -15.15 7.60
C PRO A 74 3.90 -15.91 6.27
N TYR A 75 4.02 -17.25 6.31
CA TYR A 75 4.15 -18.07 5.11
C TYR A 75 2.99 -17.90 4.11
N GLN A 76 1.78 -17.61 4.62
CA GLN A 76 0.60 -17.35 3.80
C GLN A 76 0.74 -16.07 2.97
N ASN A 77 1.32 -15.01 3.57
CA ASN A 77 1.58 -13.75 2.88
C ASN A 77 2.69 -13.91 1.84
N LEU A 78 3.72 -14.71 2.13
CA LEU A 78 4.79 -15.01 1.18
C LEU A 78 4.26 -15.73 -0.06
N ILE A 79 3.43 -16.78 0.13
CA ILE A 79 2.78 -17.49 -0.97
C ILE A 79 1.93 -16.52 -1.80
N ARG A 80 1.14 -15.67 -1.14
CA ARG A 80 0.30 -14.69 -1.82
C ARG A 80 1.12 -13.71 -2.66
N LEU A 81 2.25 -13.23 -2.12
CA LEU A 81 3.14 -12.30 -2.81
C LEU A 81 3.68 -12.95 -4.10
N TRP A 82 4.27 -14.14 -3.99
CA TRP A 82 4.82 -14.85 -5.14
C TRP A 82 3.76 -15.14 -6.21
N VAL A 83 2.58 -15.61 -5.82
CA VAL A 83 1.48 -15.83 -6.78
C VAL A 83 1.11 -14.53 -7.49
N THR A 84 1.06 -13.41 -6.76
CA THR A 84 0.72 -12.11 -7.36
C THR A 84 1.82 -11.62 -8.31
N GLU A 85 3.08 -11.78 -7.93
CA GLU A 85 4.25 -11.40 -8.76
C GLU A 85 4.28 -12.21 -10.05
N GLU A 86 4.14 -13.53 -9.98
CA GLU A 86 4.12 -14.38 -11.17
C GLU A 86 2.90 -14.10 -12.04
N MET A 87 1.71 -13.89 -11.45
CA MET A 87 0.54 -13.48 -12.24
C MET A 87 0.75 -12.15 -12.96
N LYS A 88 1.41 -11.18 -12.34
CA LYS A 88 1.68 -9.88 -12.97
C LYS A 88 2.61 -10.01 -14.16
N LYS A 89 3.66 -10.83 -14.03
CA LYS A 89 4.61 -11.13 -15.11
C LYS A 89 3.90 -11.78 -16.30
N GLU A 90 3.10 -12.81 -16.04
CA GLU A 90 2.34 -13.53 -17.09
C GLU A 90 1.30 -12.65 -17.78
N LEU A 91 0.72 -11.68 -17.05
CA LEU A 91 -0.25 -10.74 -17.59
C LEU A 91 0.38 -9.52 -18.27
N ASN A 92 1.71 -9.41 -18.34
CA ASN A 92 2.44 -8.23 -18.83
C ASN A 92 1.95 -6.91 -18.20
N LEU A 93 1.54 -6.95 -16.93
CA LEU A 93 1.04 -5.77 -16.21
C LEU A 93 2.17 -4.86 -15.68
N ASP A 94 3.42 -5.10 -16.10
CA ASP A 94 4.59 -4.28 -15.75
C ASP A 94 4.62 -2.92 -16.49
N SER A 95 3.57 -2.60 -17.26
CA SER A 95 3.41 -1.34 -18.01
C SER A 95 2.06 -0.67 -17.71
N CYS A 96 1.91 -0.05 -16.54
CA CYS A 96 1.02 1.10 -16.32
C CYS A 96 1.34 1.80 -14.99
#